data_AF-A0A6A6KNF6-F1
#
_entry.id   AF-A0A6A6KNF6-F1
#
_cell.length_a   1.000
_cell.length_b   1.000
_cell.length_c   1.000
_cell.angle_alpha   90.00
_cell.angle_beta   90.00
_cell.angle_gamma   90.00
#
_symmetry.space_group_name_H-M   'P 1'
#
loop_
_entity.id
_entity.type
_entity.pdbx_description
1 polymer ?
#
loop_
_entity_poly.entity_id
_entity_poly.type
_entity_poly.pdbx_seq_one_letter_code
_entity_poly.pdbx_strand_id
1 'polypeptide(L)'
;MAELERIKKERAEEKLRQDQQRAAEELKAKEEQLLRGNPLLNNPTSFNVKRRWDDDVVFKNQARGETKTPKRFINDTIRNDFHRKFLQKYMK
;
A
#
# COMPACT_ATOMS: atom_id res chain seq x y z
N MET A 1 -54.25 -0.34 43.01
CA MET A 1 -53.62 0.62 42.07
C MET A 1 -52.12 0.75 42.29
N ALA A 2 -51.62 0.87 43.54
CA ALA A 2 -50.18 1.02 43.84
C ALA A 2 -49.27 -0.19 43.46
N GLU A 3 -49.82 -1.40 43.45
CA GLU A 3 -49.05 -2.62 43.12
C GLU A 3 -48.76 -2.74 41.62
N LEU A 4 -49.71 -2.32 40.78
CA LEU A 4 -49.54 -2.29 39.32
C LEU A 4 -48.47 -1.28 38.89
N GLU A 5 -48.34 -0.15 39.61
CA GLU A 5 -47.31 0.85 39.34
C GLU A 5 -45.90 0.36 39.69
N ARG A 6 -45.76 -0.46 40.75
CA ARG A 6 -44.48 -1.11 41.08
C ARG A 6 -44.05 -2.11 40.01
N ILE A 7 -44.97 -2.96 39.55
CA ILE A 7 -44.72 -3.93 38.48
C ILE A 7 -44.35 -3.21 37.16
N LYS A 8 -45.01 -2.08 36.87
CA LYS A 8 -44.73 -1.29 35.66
C LYS A 8 -43.36 -0.62 35.72
N LYS A 9 -42.93 -0.17 36.89
CA LYS A 9 -41.60 0.41 37.13
C LYS A 9 -40.50 -0.66 37.02
N GLU A 10 -40.71 -1.83 37.62
CA GLU A 10 -39.77 -2.94 37.58
C GLU A 10 -39.56 -3.48 36.14
N ARG A 11 -40.65 -3.67 35.38
CA ARG A 11 -40.55 -4.04 33.96
C ARG A 11 -39.88 -2.98 33.10
N ALA A 12 -40.06 -1.69 33.41
CA ALA A 12 -39.41 -0.62 32.66
C ALA A 12 -37.90 -0.62 32.89
N GLU A 13 -37.46 -0.89 34.12
CA GLU A 13 -36.04 -0.97 34.49
C GLU A 13 -35.36 -2.21 33.89
N GLU A 14 -36.03 -3.37 33.92
CA GLU A 14 -35.53 -4.59 33.29
C GLU A 14 -35.42 -4.46 31.77
N LYS A 15 -36.43 -3.85 31.12
CA LYS A 15 -36.39 -3.56 29.68
C LYS A 15 -35.24 -2.62 29.33
N LEU A 16 -34.99 -1.59 30.15
CA LEU A 16 -33.88 -0.66 29.93
C LEU A 16 -32.52 -1.35 30.01
N ARG A 17 -32.32 -2.24 31.01
CA ARG A 17 -31.10 -3.06 31.10
C ARG A 17 -30.93 -3.96 29.89
N GLN A 18 -32.01 -4.59 29.43
CA GLN A 18 -31.96 -5.51 28.30
C GLN A 18 -31.67 -4.78 26.98
N ASP A 19 -32.26 -3.60 26.78
CA ASP A 19 -31.99 -2.77 25.59
C ASP A 19 -30.54 -2.26 25.59
N GLN A 20 -30.00 -1.88 26.74
CA GLN A 20 -28.59 -1.51 26.88
C GLN A 20 -27.64 -2.68 26.54
N GLN A 21 -27.96 -3.88 27.01
CA GLN A 21 -27.18 -5.08 26.70
C GLN A 21 -27.21 -5.41 25.21
N ARG A 22 -28.39 -5.38 24.57
CA ARG A 22 -28.50 -5.61 23.12
C ARG A 22 -27.75 -4.56 22.30
N ALA A 23 -27.84 -3.29 22.69
CA ALA A 23 -27.11 -2.23 22.01
C ALA A 23 -25.58 -2.42 22.12
N ALA A 24 -25.09 -2.87 23.28
CA ALA A 24 -23.68 -3.18 23.47
C ALA A 24 -23.23 -4.39 22.62
N GLU A 25 -24.05 -5.44 22.54
CA GLU A 25 -23.79 -6.62 21.70
C GLU A 25 -23.77 -6.26 20.22
N GLU A 26 -24.71 -5.43 19.76
CA GLU A 26 -24.79 -4.97 18.37
C GLU A 26 -23.59 -4.10 17.99
N LEU A 27 -23.16 -3.20 18.89
CA LEU A 27 -21.95 -2.39 18.71
C LEU A 27 -20.70 -3.28 18.59
N LYS A 28 -20.57 -4.28 19.46
CA LYS A 28 -19.44 -5.22 19.42
C LYS A 28 -19.44 -6.05 18.13
N ALA A 29 -20.59 -6.56 17.70
CA ALA A 29 -20.72 -7.30 16.45
C ALA A 29 -20.36 -6.43 15.23
N LYS A 30 -20.76 -5.16 15.25
CA LYS A 30 -20.42 -4.19 14.19
C LYS A 30 -18.92 -3.89 14.15
N GLU A 31 -18.27 -3.78 15.31
CA GLU A 31 -16.82 -3.59 15.42
C GLU A 31 -16.06 -4.81 14.88
N GLU A 32 -16.47 -6.02 15.26
CA GLU A 32 -15.89 -7.28 14.77
C GLU A 32 -16.06 -7.43 13.25
N GLN A 33 -17.23 -7.05 12.71
CA GLN A 33 -17.49 -7.09 11.27
C GLN A 33 -16.66 -6.04 10.51
N LEU A 34 -16.46 -4.84 11.07
CA LEU A 34 -15.61 -3.81 10.48
C LEU A 34 -14.14 -4.25 10.46
N LEU A 35 -13.66 -4.84 11.56
CA LEU A 35 -12.32 -5.37 11.67
C LEU A 35 -12.10 -6.53 10.67
N ARG A 36 -13.05 -7.46 10.54
CA ARG A 36 -12.99 -8.59 9.61
C ARG A 36 -13.20 -8.20 8.14
N GLY A 37 -13.99 -7.15 7.89
CA GLY A 37 -14.32 -6.68 6.55
C GLY A 37 -13.25 -5.78 5.92
N ASN A 38 -12.27 -5.31 6.69
CA ASN A 38 -11.22 -4.42 6.19
C ASN A 38 -9.97 -5.21 5.73
N PRO A 39 -9.79 -5.42 4.41
CA PRO A 39 -8.61 -6.11 3.87
C PRO A 39 -7.28 -5.38 4.13
N LEU A 40 -7.31 -4.08 4.49
CA LEU A 40 -6.11 -3.32 4.87
C LEU A 40 -5.64 -3.66 6.30
N LEU A 41 -6.53 -4.13 7.18
CA LEU A 41 -6.20 -4.50 8.56
C LEU A 41 -5.95 -6.00 8.72
N ASN A 42 -6.56 -6.84 7.86
CA ASN A 42 -6.46 -8.31 7.94
C ASN A 42 -5.29 -8.92 7.17
N ASN A 43 -4.52 -8.11 6.47
CA ASN A 43 -3.26 -8.57 5.94
C ASN A 43 -2.16 -8.10 6.89
N PRO A 44 -1.53 -9.00 7.69
CA PRO A 44 -0.21 -8.74 8.20
C PRO A 44 0.71 -8.74 6.97
N THR A 45 0.65 -7.65 6.20
CA THR A 45 1.71 -7.25 5.29
C THR A 45 2.89 -7.00 6.19
N SER A 46 3.57 -8.09 6.53
CA SER A 46 4.90 -8.07 7.08
C SER A 46 5.66 -7.15 6.14
N PHE A 47 5.97 -5.95 6.62
CA PHE A 47 6.80 -4.97 5.94
C PHE A 47 8.26 -5.47 5.90
N ASN A 48 8.43 -6.79 5.77
CA ASN A 48 9.67 -7.44 5.45
C ASN A 48 9.87 -7.20 3.97
N VAL A 49 10.66 -6.18 3.68
CA VAL A 49 11.27 -5.99 2.36
C VAL A 49 12.05 -7.26 2.06
N LYS A 50 11.46 -8.17 1.28
CA LYS A 50 12.14 -9.38 0.82
C LYS A 50 13.40 -8.96 0.08
N ARG A 51 14.53 -9.59 0.42
CA ARG A 51 15.80 -9.37 -0.28
C ARG A 51 15.57 -9.58 -1.77
N ARG A 52 15.84 -8.55 -2.56
CA ARG A 52 15.69 -8.60 -4.00
C ARG A 52 16.87 -9.37 -4.59
N TRP A 53 16.65 -10.01 -5.74
CA TRP A 53 17.68 -10.80 -6.41
C TRP A 53 18.91 -9.95 -6.82
N ASP A 54 18.71 -8.64 -6.98
CA ASP A 54 19.71 -7.63 -7.35
C ASP A 54 20.51 -7.07 -6.15
N ASP A 55 20.22 -7.54 -4.92
CA ASP A 55 20.79 -6.95 -3.72
C ASP A 55 22.27 -7.32 -3.49
N ASP A 56 22.72 -8.46 -4.01
CA ASP A 56 24.11 -8.96 -3.90
C ASP A 56 25.06 -8.41 -4.99
N VAL A 57 24.55 -7.54 -5.87
CA VAL A 57 25.36 -7.02 -6.98
C VAL A 57 26.29 -5.93 -6.46
N VAL A 58 27.61 -6.13 -6.66
CA VAL A 58 28.67 -5.22 -6.20
C VAL A 58 28.69 -3.87 -6.92
N PHE A 59 28.16 -3.81 -8.15
CA PHE A 59 28.02 -2.57 -8.91
C PHE A 59 26.55 -2.21 -9.12
N LYS A 60 26.08 -1.20 -8.39
CA LYS A 60 24.71 -0.67 -8.52
C LYS A 60 24.75 0.65 -9.30
N ASN A 61 23.78 0.88 -10.19
CA ASN A 61 23.48 2.20 -10.78
C ASN A 61 24.65 2.94 -11.47
N GLN A 62 25.56 2.22 -12.16
CA GLN A 62 26.77 2.81 -12.74
C GLN A 62 26.53 3.91 -13.78
N ALA A 63 25.42 3.83 -14.52
CA ALA A 63 25.03 4.82 -15.52
C ALA A 63 23.99 5.84 -15.01
N ARG A 64 23.73 5.87 -13.70
CA ARG A 64 22.69 6.75 -13.15
C ARG A 64 23.13 8.21 -13.25
N GLY A 65 22.41 8.98 -14.05
CA GLY A 65 22.69 10.40 -14.27
C GLY A 65 23.67 10.67 -15.42
N GLU A 66 24.03 9.66 -16.21
CA GLU A 66 24.85 9.87 -17.40
C GLU A 66 24.11 10.79 -18.39
N THR A 67 24.74 11.91 -18.74
CA THR A 67 24.16 12.88 -19.67
C THR A 67 24.20 12.34 -21.09
N LYS A 68 23.06 12.34 -21.77
CA LYS A 68 23.00 11.97 -23.19
C LYS A 68 23.89 12.93 -24.00
N THR A 69 24.70 12.37 -24.89
CA THR A 69 25.52 13.17 -25.81
C THR A 69 24.61 14.10 -26.64
N PRO A 70 24.83 15.42 -26.62
CA PRO A 70 23.99 16.36 -27.37
C PRO A 70 24.16 16.15 -28.89
N LYS A 71 23.11 16.46 -29.66
CA LYS A 71 23.18 16.43 -31.12
C LYS A 71 24.10 17.56 -31.59
N ARG A 72 25.19 17.20 -32.28
CA ARG A 72 26.17 18.15 -32.82
C ARG A 72 26.48 17.81 -34.27
N PHE A 73 26.84 18.84 -35.02
CA PHE A 73 27.43 18.69 -36.35
C PHE A 73 28.93 18.96 -36.26
N ILE A 74 29.73 18.11 -36.89
CA ILE A 74 31.19 18.24 -36.96
C ILE A 74 31.57 18.27 -38.43
N ASN A 75 32.22 19.36 -38.85
CA ASN A 75 32.77 19.49 -40.20
C ASN A 75 34.12 18.74 -40.32
N ASP A 76 34.08 17.43 -40.17
CA ASP A 76 35.22 16.50 -40.29
C ASP A 76 34.65 15.15 -40.76
N THR A 77 35.21 14.56 -41.83
CA THR A 77 34.67 13.34 -42.43
C THR A 77 34.96 12.07 -41.64
N ILE A 78 36.01 12.06 -40.81
CA ILE A 78 36.47 10.87 -40.07
C ILE A 78 36.15 10.94 -38.57
N ARG A 79 36.06 12.14 -37.99
CA ARG A 79 35.77 12.31 -36.55
C ARG A 79 34.31 12.52 -36.23
N ASN A 80 33.46 12.75 -37.23
CA ASN A 80 32.03 12.97 -37.01
C ASN A 80 31.34 11.74 -36.41
N ASP A 81 30.20 11.99 -35.76
CA ASP A 81 29.45 10.94 -35.07
C ASP A 81 28.87 9.90 -36.05
N PHE A 82 28.71 10.24 -37.34
CA PHE A 82 28.29 9.30 -38.39
C PHE A 82 29.38 8.27 -38.69
N HIS A 83 30.62 8.71 -38.94
CA HIS A 83 31.75 7.86 -39.29
C HIS A 83 32.10 6.93 -38.13
N ARG A 84 32.09 7.43 -36.88
CA ARG A 84 32.26 6.58 -35.68
C ARG A 84 31.21 5.46 -35.61
N LYS A 85 29.94 5.78 -35.86
CA LYS A 85 28.85 4.78 -35.89
C LYS A 85 28.97 3.81 -37.08
N PHE A 86 29.42 4.31 -38.22
CA PHE A 86 29.65 3.50 -39.41
C PHE A 86 30.73 2.44 -39.14
N LEU A 87 31.90 2.85 -38.63
CA LEU A 87 32.98 1.93 -38.26
C LEU A 87 32.50 0.90 -37.22
N GLN A 88 31.80 1.34 -36.17
CA GLN A 88 31.25 0.44 -35.14
C GLN A 88 30.27 -0.61 -35.70
N LYS A 89 29.53 -0.26 -36.75
CA LYS A 89 28.53 -1.13 -37.37
C LYS A 89 29.12 -2.10 -38.38
N TYR A 90 30.08 -1.65 -39.20
CA TYR A 90 30.54 -2.38 -40.38
C TYR A 90 31.97 -2.91 -40.29
N MET A 91 32.78 -2.45 -39.34
CA MET A 91 34.19 -2.81 -39.20
C MET A 91 34.51 -3.42 -37.84
N LYS A 92 33.49 -3.96 -37.16
CA LYS A 92 33.64 -4.61 -35.87
C LYS A 92 34.25 -6.00 -36.01
#